data_AF-A0A845SGW6-F1
#
_entry.id   AF-A0A845SGW6-F1
#
_cell.length_a   1.000
_cell.length_b   1.000
_cell.length_c   1.000
_cell.angle_alpha   90.00
_cell.angle_beta   90.00
_cell.angle_gamma   90.00
#
_symmetry.space_group_name_H-M   'P 1'
#
loop_
_entity.id
_entity.type
_entity.pdbx_description
1 polymer ?
#
loop_
_entity_poly.entity_id
_entity_poly.type
_entity_poly.pdbx_seq_one_letter_code
_entity_poly.pdbx_strand_id
1 'polypeptide(L)'
;MKTMAPSQQQKKNRFLCDQRFVNNIFGNSKKITEMTSVINSIAFQTTILALNAAVKAARAGEMGLGFAEIACEVRDLARHSGQAAKEIASLVNESVELVGNGSILVDRAGQTMKEMAASVISVTDTIGEIASASDGPVYGIGRPGKAINEMETPIRQNAALVREAGATAASLEEQASLLINVVSIFRISQTLAAGGVQNVLAQGGR
;
A
#
# COMPACT_ATOMS: atom_id res chain seq x y z
N MET A 1 4.38 -19.95 -4.23
CA MET A 1 5.04 -20.02 -2.89
C MET A 1 4.03 -19.48 -1.88
N LYS A 2 3.47 -20.34 -1.02
CA LYS A 2 2.37 -19.99 -0.09
C LYS A 2 2.89 -19.07 1.02
N THR A 3 2.41 -17.83 1.12
CA THR A 3 2.59 -16.99 2.29
C THR A 3 1.67 -17.49 3.41
N MET A 4 2.28 -18.01 4.47
CA MET A 4 1.60 -18.49 5.67
C MET A 4 0.95 -17.30 6.39
N ALA A 5 -0.37 -17.20 6.34
CA ALA A 5 -1.13 -16.39 7.29
C ALA A 5 -0.88 -16.94 8.71
N PRO A 6 -0.63 -16.08 9.72
CA PRO A 6 -0.41 -16.54 11.09
C PRO A 6 -1.67 -17.25 11.59
N SER A 7 -1.50 -18.50 12.03
CA SER A 7 -2.57 -19.31 12.61
C SER A 7 -3.23 -18.57 13.79
N GLN A 8 -4.54 -18.70 13.96
CA GLN A 8 -5.30 -18.13 15.08
C GLN A 8 -4.67 -18.47 16.45
N GLN A 9 -3.97 -19.61 16.53
CA GLN A 9 -3.22 -20.05 17.70
C GLN A 9 -2.00 -19.16 18.03
N GLN A 10 -1.29 -18.63 17.03
CA GLN A 10 -0.18 -17.69 17.24
C GLN A 10 -0.66 -16.31 17.72
N LYS A 11 -1.80 -15.83 17.21
CA LYS A 11 -2.44 -14.61 17.73
C LYS A 11 -2.86 -14.79 19.19
N LYS A 12 -3.48 -15.93 19.52
CA LYS A 12 -3.88 -16.29 20.88
C LYS A 12 -2.67 -16.42 21.81
N ASN A 13 -1.58 -17.07 21.38
CA ASN A 13 -0.37 -17.24 22.20
C ASN A 13 0.37 -15.91 22.48
N ARG A 14 0.40 -14.97 21.53
CA ARG A 14 1.01 -13.65 21.74
C ARG A 14 0.20 -12.81 22.74
N PHE A 15 -1.13 -12.79 22.57
CA PHE A 15 -2.04 -12.12 23.52
C PHE A 15 -1.94 -12.73 24.93
N LEU A 16 -1.86 -14.06 25.02
CA LEU A 16 -1.70 -14.76 26.29
C LEU A 16 -0.38 -14.44 26.99
N CYS A 17 0.69 -14.13 26.25
CA CYS A 17 1.99 -13.80 26.83
C CYS A 17 2.00 -12.40 27.45
N ASP A 18 1.51 -11.39 26.73
CA ASP A 18 1.38 -10.01 27.27
C ASP A 18 0.46 -10.00 28.47
N GLN A 19 -0.68 -10.67 28.38
CA GLN A 19 -1.67 -10.69 29.46
C GLN A 19 -1.16 -11.46 30.69
N ARG A 20 -0.37 -12.52 30.52
CA ARG A 20 0.30 -13.19 31.64
C ARG A 20 1.36 -12.31 32.29
N PHE A 21 2.17 -11.62 31.51
CA PHE A 21 3.23 -10.76 32.04
C PHE A 21 2.64 -9.64 32.90
N VAL A 22 1.65 -8.94 32.36
CA VAL A 22 0.94 -7.87 33.06
C VAL A 22 0.26 -8.42 34.32
N ASN A 23 -0.48 -9.54 34.23
CA ASN A 23 -1.11 -10.17 35.40
C ASN A 23 -0.11 -10.59 36.48
N ASN A 24 1.08 -11.06 36.10
CA ASN A 24 2.14 -11.39 37.06
C ASN A 24 2.66 -10.13 37.76
N ILE A 25 2.83 -9.01 37.05
CA ILE A 25 3.19 -7.73 37.67
C ILE A 25 2.11 -7.31 38.66
N PHE A 26 0.84 -7.27 38.25
CA PHE A 26 -0.26 -6.94 39.15
C PHE A 26 -0.30 -7.83 40.40
N GLY A 27 -0.13 -9.15 40.23
CA GLY A 27 -0.09 -10.10 41.34
C GLY A 27 1.09 -9.87 42.29
N ASN A 28 2.28 -9.59 41.77
CA ASN A 28 3.46 -9.31 42.58
C ASN A 28 3.36 -7.95 43.28
N SER A 29 2.90 -6.91 42.59
CA SER A 29 2.67 -5.58 43.17
C SER A 29 1.67 -5.64 44.32
N LYS A 30 0.58 -6.42 44.18
CA LYS A 30 -0.37 -6.62 45.28
C LYS A 30 0.28 -7.23 46.52
N LYS A 31 1.14 -8.25 46.34
CA LYS A 31 1.91 -8.86 47.44
C LYS A 31 2.83 -7.84 48.10
N ILE A 32 3.48 -6.98 47.33
CA ILE A 32 4.32 -5.90 47.87
C ILE A 32 3.48 -4.94 48.70
N THR A 33 2.31 -4.51 48.20
CA THR A 33 1.41 -3.63 48.96
C THR A 33 0.95 -4.28 50.28
N GLU A 34 0.61 -5.57 50.27
CA GLU A 34 0.30 -6.31 51.50
C GLU A 34 1.48 -6.35 52.49
N MET A 35 2.70 -6.60 52.01
CA MET A 35 3.90 -6.59 52.84
C MET A 35 4.21 -5.20 53.43
N THR A 36 4.11 -4.14 52.62
CA THR A 36 4.31 -2.76 53.10
C THR A 36 3.26 -2.35 54.14
N SER A 37 2.03 -2.86 54.02
CA SER A 37 0.99 -2.68 55.03
C SER A 37 1.37 -3.32 56.37
N VAL A 38 1.85 -4.57 56.34
CA VAL A 38 2.36 -5.26 57.54
C VAL A 38 3.53 -4.51 58.17
N ILE A 39 4.49 -4.00 57.37
CA ILE A 39 5.61 -3.18 57.86
C ILE A 39 5.10 -1.92 58.56
N ASN A 40 4.14 -1.21 57.97
CA ASN A 40 3.54 -0.03 58.59
C ASN A 40 2.80 -0.37 59.90
N SER A 41 2.13 -1.52 59.97
CA SER A 41 1.53 -2.02 61.22
C SER A 41 2.59 -2.33 62.30
N ILE A 42 3.70 -2.97 61.93
CA ILE A 42 4.82 -3.23 62.85
C ILE A 42 5.44 -1.93 63.35
N ALA A 43 5.65 -0.96 62.45
CA ALA A 43 6.14 0.37 62.81
C ALA A 43 5.21 1.05 63.83
N PHE A 44 3.90 1.02 63.61
CA PHE A 44 2.92 1.58 64.54
C PHE A 44 2.93 0.89 65.91
N GLN A 45 3.00 -0.45 65.93
CA GLN A 45 3.11 -1.21 67.18
C GLN A 45 4.41 -0.87 67.93
N THR A 46 5.52 -0.69 67.20
CA THR A 46 6.82 -0.30 67.75
C THR A 46 6.76 1.11 68.34
N THR A 47 6.07 2.05 67.69
CA THR A 47 5.81 3.39 68.23
C THR A 47 5.06 3.34 69.57
N ILE A 48 4.05 2.47 69.71
CA ILE A 48 3.30 2.30 70.96
C ILE A 48 4.18 1.67 72.05
N LEU A 49 4.97 0.64 71.70
CA LEU A 49 5.90 -0.01 72.62
C LEU A 49 6.96 0.97 73.14
N ALA A 50 7.52 1.78 72.26
CA ALA A 50 8.49 2.82 72.60
C ALA A 50 7.89 3.88 73.54
N LEU A 51 6.66 4.31 73.30
CA LEU A 51 5.94 5.22 74.19
C LEU A 51 5.75 4.62 75.59
N ASN A 52 5.36 3.35 75.67
CA ASN A 52 5.21 2.65 76.96
C ASN A 52 6.55 2.53 77.71
N ALA A 53 7.66 2.32 76.99
CA ALA A 53 9.00 2.30 77.55
C ALA A 53 9.41 3.68 78.10
N ALA A 54 9.15 4.76 77.34
CA ALA A 54 9.42 6.13 77.77
C ALA A 54 8.65 6.49 79.06
N VAL A 55 7.38 6.07 79.18
CA VAL A 55 6.58 6.28 80.40
C VAL A 55 7.16 5.52 81.60
N LYS A 56 7.60 4.26 81.41
CA LYS A 56 8.25 3.49 82.48
C LYS A 56 9.59 4.10 82.89
N ALA A 57 10.36 4.60 81.94
CA ALA A 57 11.60 5.31 82.18
C ALA A 57 11.38 6.59 83.00
N ALA A 58 10.37 7.39 82.64
CA ALA A 58 9.97 8.57 83.43
C ALA A 58 9.57 8.21 84.87
N ARG A 59 8.90 7.06 85.05
CA ARG A 59 8.49 6.56 86.38
C ARG A 59 9.66 6.06 87.23
N ALA A 60 10.76 5.64 86.62
CA ALA A 60 11.97 5.20 87.30
C ALA A 60 12.86 6.36 87.80
N GLY A 61 12.49 7.62 87.52
CA GLY A 61 13.24 8.80 87.93
C GLY A 61 14.61 8.85 87.26
N GLU A 62 15.66 9.22 88.00
CA GLU A 62 17.01 9.42 87.44
C GLU A 62 17.64 8.13 86.87
N MET A 63 17.31 6.96 87.42
CA MET A 63 17.79 5.68 86.87
C MET A 63 17.19 5.35 85.48
N GLY A 64 16.13 6.05 85.08
CA GLY A 64 15.45 5.86 83.79
C GLY A 64 15.93 6.77 82.67
N LEU A 65 16.82 7.74 82.92
CA LEU A 65 17.17 8.77 81.93
C LEU A 65 17.72 8.19 80.62
N GLY A 66 18.66 7.24 80.69
CA GLY A 66 19.20 6.58 79.50
C GLY A 66 18.18 5.71 78.76
N PHE A 67 17.23 5.09 79.48
CA PHE A 67 16.15 4.32 78.86
C PHE A 67 15.13 5.21 78.15
N ALA A 68 14.88 6.41 78.67
CA ALA A 68 13.98 7.38 78.04
C ALA A 68 14.55 7.86 76.69
N GLU A 69 15.85 8.10 76.61
CA GLU A 69 16.55 8.48 75.37
C GLU A 69 16.43 7.38 74.31
N ILE A 70 16.76 6.13 74.68
CA ILE A 70 16.62 4.98 73.77
C ILE A 70 15.17 4.82 73.30
N ALA A 71 14.19 5.00 74.20
CA ALA A 71 12.79 4.89 73.84
C ALA A 71 12.35 5.97 72.83
N CYS A 72 12.86 7.20 72.93
CA CYS A 72 12.62 8.23 71.93
C CYS A 72 13.25 7.88 70.57
N GLU A 73 14.50 7.41 70.55
CA GLU A 73 15.20 7.04 69.32
C GLU A 73 14.48 5.88 68.59
N VAL A 74 14.04 4.86 69.34
CA VAL A 74 13.25 3.74 68.80
C VAL A 74 11.91 4.22 68.24
N ARG A 75 11.27 5.20 68.90
CA ARG A 75 10.01 5.79 68.41
C ARG A 75 10.20 6.52 67.09
N ASP A 76 11.27 7.29 66.98
CA ASP A 76 11.58 8.06 65.77
C ASP A 76 11.99 7.15 64.61
N LEU A 77 12.78 6.10 64.88
CA LEU A 77 13.10 5.08 63.89
C LEU A 77 11.84 4.35 63.40
N ALA A 78 10.93 3.99 64.31
CA ALA A 78 9.66 3.36 63.96
C ALA A 78 8.79 4.29 63.09
N ARG A 79 8.69 5.58 63.45
CA ARG A 79 7.95 6.58 62.67
C ARG A 79 8.54 6.75 61.27
N HIS A 80 9.87 6.78 61.16
CA HIS A 80 10.58 6.84 59.88
C HIS A 80 10.29 5.60 59.03
N SER A 81 10.36 4.40 59.63
CA SER A 81 10.07 3.13 58.93
C SER A 81 8.62 3.08 58.43
N GLY A 82 7.65 3.55 59.21
CA GLY A 82 6.24 3.61 58.80
C GLY A 82 6.00 4.59 57.65
N GLN A 83 6.69 5.73 57.67
CA GLN A 83 6.62 6.72 56.58
C GLN A 83 7.23 6.14 55.27
N ALA A 84 8.41 5.54 55.35
CA ALA A 84 9.04 4.88 54.21
C ALA A 84 8.16 3.77 53.62
N ALA A 85 7.50 2.96 54.46
CA ALA A 85 6.58 1.92 54.00
C ALA A 85 5.39 2.49 53.21
N LYS A 86 4.86 3.65 53.59
CA LYS A 86 3.78 4.34 52.85
C LYS A 86 4.27 4.90 51.51
N GLU A 87 5.47 5.47 51.48
CA GLU A 87 6.07 5.97 50.23
C GLU A 87 6.32 4.83 49.24
N ILE A 88 6.83 3.68 49.71
CA ILE A 88 6.98 2.47 48.88
C ILE A 88 5.61 2.03 48.33
N ALA A 89 4.57 1.97 49.16
CA ALA A 89 3.23 1.60 48.71
C ALA A 89 2.69 2.55 47.63
N SER A 90 2.94 3.85 47.77
CA SER A 90 2.57 4.87 46.77
C SER A 90 3.30 4.64 45.44
N LEU A 91 4.62 4.48 45.48
CA LEU A 91 5.44 4.25 44.28
C LEU A 91 5.07 2.95 43.55
N VAL A 92 4.70 1.91 44.30
CA VAL A 92 4.23 0.64 43.72
C VAL A 92 2.90 0.84 43.00
N ASN A 93 1.96 1.58 43.59
CA ASN A 93 0.68 1.88 42.93
C ASN A 93 0.87 2.70 41.65
N GLU A 94 1.73 3.72 41.69
CA GLU A 94 2.09 4.51 40.50
C GLU A 94 2.75 3.63 39.42
N SER A 95 3.66 2.73 39.82
CA SER A 95 4.29 1.79 38.89
C SER A 95 3.28 0.86 38.22
N VAL A 96 2.26 0.41 38.96
CA VAL A 96 1.19 -0.42 38.43
C VAL A 96 0.34 0.34 37.40
N GLU A 97 0.03 1.60 37.67
CA GLU A 97 -0.71 2.46 36.74
C GLU A 97 0.09 2.70 35.45
N LEU A 98 1.39 3.00 35.56
CA LEU A 98 2.30 3.18 34.43
C LEU A 98 2.40 1.91 33.58
N VAL A 99 2.51 0.73 34.20
CA VAL A 99 2.51 -0.55 33.47
C VAL A 99 1.18 -0.80 32.77
N GLY A 100 0.05 -0.47 33.42
CA GLY A 100 -1.28 -0.55 32.81
C GLY A 100 -1.40 0.32 31.55
N ASN A 101 -0.99 1.58 31.64
CA ASN A 101 -0.97 2.52 30.51
C ASN A 101 -0.01 2.06 29.41
N GLY A 102 1.17 1.56 29.78
CA GLY A 102 2.15 1.00 28.86
C GLY A 102 1.59 -0.21 28.09
N SER A 103 0.84 -1.08 28.75
CA SER A 103 0.19 -2.23 28.11
C SER A 103 -0.78 -1.80 27.00
N ILE A 104 -1.55 -0.72 27.21
CA ILE A 104 -2.47 -0.19 26.19
C ILE A 104 -1.68 0.36 24.99
N LEU A 105 -0.57 1.06 25.24
CA LEU A 105 0.26 1.62 24.18
C LEU A 105 0.93 0.52 23.35
N VAL A 106 1.42 -0.54 23.99
CA VAL A 106 2.00 -1.71 23.31
C VAL A 106 0.95 -2.43 22.47
N ASP A 107 -0.29 -2.58 22.96
CA ASP A 107 -1.37 -3.19 22.16
C ASP A 107 -1.68 -2.37 20.91
N ARG A 108 -1.75 -1.03 21.03
CA ARG A 108 -1.90 -0.13 19.87
C ARG A 108 -0.75 -0.25 18.88
N ALA A 109 0.49 -0.23 19.35
CA ALA A 109 1.66 -0.42 18.50
C ALA A 109 1.62 -1.79 17.80
N GLY A 110 1.21 -2.84 18.52
CA GLY A 110 1.02 -4.18 17.98
C GLY A 110 -0.05 -4.23 16.87
N GLN A 111 -1.11 -3.41 16.98
CA GLN A 111 -2.13 -3.28 15.94
C GLN A 111 -1.58 -2.55 14.70
N THR A 112 -0.88 -1.43 14.87
CA THR A 112 -0.25 -0.70 13.76
C THR A 112 0.78 -1.56 13.03
N MET A 113 1.57 -2.38 13.74
CA MET A 113 2.51 -3.31 13.11
C MET A 113 1.80 -4.38 12.26
N LYS A 114 0.61 -4.84 12.66
CA LYS A 114 -0.18 -5.78 11.85
C LYS A 114 -0.69 -5.12 10.58
N GLU A 115 -1.15 -3.87 10.67
CA GLU A 115 -1.60 -3.09 9.51
C GLU A 115 -0.43 -2.87 8.54
N MET A 116 0.74 -2.50 9.06
CA MET A 116 1.96 -2.35 8.26
C MET A 116 2.35 -3.66 7.56
N ALA A 117 2.32 -4.79 8.28
CA ALA A 117 2.60 -6.10 7.69
C ALA A 117 1.59 -6.45 6.56
N ALA A 118 0.30 -6.12 6.74
CA ALA A 118 -0.71 -6.31 5.72
C ALA A 118 -0.46 -5.42 4.48
N SER A 119 -0.06 -4.16 4.68
CA SER A 119 0.32 -3.27 3.57
C SER A 119 1.52 -3.81 2.80
N VAL A 120 2.55 -4.34 3.47
CA VAL A 120 3.71 -4.96 2.81
C VAL A 120 3.31 -6.17 1.96
N ILE A 121 2.38 -7.00 2.45
CA ILE A 121 1.84 -8.13 1.67
C ILE A 121 1.11 -7.61 0.42
N SER A 122 0.25 -6.61 0.56
CA SER A 122 -0.48 -6.00 -0.57
C SER A 122 0.46 -5.44 -1.65
N VAL A 123 1.52 -4.73 -1.25
CA VAL A 123 2.55 -4.23 -2.17
C VAL A 123 3.26 -5.39 -2.87
N THR A 124 3.56 -6.47 -2.15
CA THR A 124 4.20 -7.66 -2.74
C THR A 124 3.28 -8.33 -3.76
N ASP A 125 1.98 -8.43 -3.48
CA ASP A 125 0.98 -8.97 -4.41
C ASP A 125 0.87 -8.10 -5.67
N THR A 126 0.83 -6.77 -5.52
CA THR A 126 0.82 -5.83 -6.66
C THR A 126 2.08 -5.98 -7.52
N ILE A 127 3.25 -6.15 -6.91
CA ILE A 127 4.50 -6.42 -7.66
C ILE A 127 4.41 -7.75 -8.41
N GLY A 128 3.80 -8.79 -7.81
CA GLY A 128 3.57 -10.08 -8.46
C GLY A 128 2.62 -9.97 -9.66
N GLU A 129 1.56 -9.17 -9.55
CA GLU A 129 0.65 -8.86 -10.66
C GLU A 129 1.36 -8.08 -11.77
N ILE A 130 2.17 -7.07 -11.43
CA ILE A 130 2.98 -6.31 -12.40
C ILE A 130 3.96 -7.22 -13.12
N ALA A 131 4.67 -8.10 -12.41
CA ALA A 131 5.59 -9.05 -13.02
C ALA A 131 4.85 -9.98 -14.00
N SER A 132 3.69 -10.50 -13.61
CA SER A 132 2.84 -11.35 -14.47
C SER A 132 2.29 -10.61 -15.69
N ALA A 133 1.92 -9.33 -15.54
CA ALA A 133 1.49 -8.47 -16.64
C ALA A 133 2.66 -8.00 -17.52
N SER A 134 3.88 -7.92 -16.98
CA SER A 134 5.08 -7.55 -17.73
C SER A 134 5.59 -8.71 -18.58
N ASP A 135 5.38 -9.95 -18.14
CA ASP A 135 5.69 -11.16 -18.92
C ASP A 135 4.73 -11.41 -20.11
N GLY A 136 3.69 -10.58 -20.30
CA GLY A 136 2.86 -10.61 -21.52
C GLY A 136 2.37 -9.23 -21.95
N PRO A 137 2.65 -8.72 -23.18
CA PRO A 137 2.74 -9.47 -24.43
C PRO A 137 3.93 -9.05 -25.32
N VAL A 138 5.03 -9.82 -25.31
CA VAL A 138 6.00 -9.80 -26.43
C VAL A 138 5.32 -10.30 -27.74
N TYR A 139 4.20 -11.02 -27.63
CA TYR A 139 3.40 -11.52 -28.76
C TYR A 139 2.72 -10.44 -29.62
N GLY A 140 2.65 -9.17 -29.16
CA GLY A 140 2.00 -8.08 -29.89
C GLY A 140 2.89 -7.38 -30.92
N ILE A 141 4.21 -7.43 -30.76
CA ILE A 141 5.15 -6.63 -31.57
C ILE A 141 5.57 -7.35 -32.87
N GLY A 142 5.21 -8.63 -33.04
CA GLY A 142 5.49 -9.41 -34.26
C GLY A 142 4.43 -9.32 -35.37
N ARG A 143 3.30 -8.62 -35.14
CA ARG A 143 2.18 -8.57 -36.11
C ARG A 143 2.22 -7.49 -37.21
N PRO A 144 2.98 -6.37 -37.15
CA PRO A 144 3.00 -5.45 -38.29
C PRO A 144 3.66 -6.11 -39.52
N GLY A 145 4.61 -7.03 -39.32
CA GLY A 145 5.33 -7.68 -40.42
C GLY A 145 4.43 -8.49 -41.36
N LYS A 146 3.43 -9.23 -40.85
CA LYS A 146 2.53 -10.02 -41.70
C LYS A 146 1.52 -9.16 -42.47
N ALA A 147 0.93 -8.17 -41.79
CA ALA A 147 -0.02 -7.25 -42.43
C ALA A 147 0.65 -6.38 -43.51
N ILE A 148 1.91 -5.96 -43.28
CA ILE A 148 2.68 -5.21 -44.29
C ILE A 148 2.99 -6.09 -45.50
N ASN A 149 3.34 -7.37 -45.30
CA ASN A 149 3.63 -8.31 -46.40
C ASN A 149 2.38 -8.62 -47.25
N GLU A 150 1.20 -8.73 -46.60
CA GLU A 150 -0.08 -8.94 -47.28
C GLU A 150 -0.52 -7.70 -48.10
N MET A 151 -0.18 -6.49 -47.66
CA MET A 151 -0.43 -5.26 -48.44
C MET A 151 0.52 -5.07 -49.62
N GLU A 152 1.75 -5.59 -49.55
CA GLU A 152 2.73 -5.40 -50.61
C GLU A 152 2.35 -6.11 -51.92
N THR A 153 1.69 -7.27 -51.81
CA THR A 153 1.27 -8.07 -52.98
C THR A 153 0.31 -7.33 -53.91
N PRO A 154 -0.86 -6.81 -53.46
CA PRO A 154 -1.75 -6.06 -54.32
C PRO A 154 -1.15 -4.73 -54.80
N ILE A 155 -0.25 -4.09 -54.05
CA ILE A 155 0.45 -2.87 -54.51
C ILE A 155 1.36 -3.19 -55.72
N ARG A 156 2.15 -4.27 -55.65
CA ARG A 156 2.97 -4.71 -56.79
C ARG A 156 2.12 -5.13 -57.98
N GLN A 157 0.98 -5.79 -57.72
CA GLN A 157 0.06 -6.22 -58.76
C GLN A 157 -0.62 -5.02 -59.44
N ASN A 158 -1.05 -4.01 -58.67
CA ASN A 158 -1.59 -2.76 -59.20
C ASN A 158 -0.53 -2.00 -60.03
N ALA A 159 0.73 -1.95 -59.57
CA ALA A 159 1.81 -1.35 -60.35
C ALA A 159 2.12 -2.11 -61.65
N ALA A 160 1.92 -3.44 -61.68
CA ALA A 160 2.02 -4.22 -62.91
C ALA A 160 0.85 -3.93 -63.87
N LEU A 161 -0.38 -3.92 -63.37
CA LEU A 161 -1.59 -3.61 -64.15
C LEU A 161 -1.54 -2.21 -64.75
N VAL A 162 -1.07 -1.21 -64.00
CA VAL A 162 -0.91 0.16 -64.51
C VAL A 162 0.13 0.22 -65.64
N ARG A 163 1.23 -0.52 -65.52
CA ARG A 163 2.23 -0.59 -66.61
C ARG A 163 1.67 -1.26 -67.86
N GLU A 164 0.92 -2.35 -67.70
CA GLU A 164 0.28 -3.06 -68.81
C GLU A 164 -0.80 -2.20 -69.48
N ALA A 165 -1.63 -1.50 -68.70
CA ALA A 165 -2.63 -0.57 -69.20
C ALA A 165 -1.97 0.60 -69.96
N GLY A 166 -0.85 1.13 -69.45
CA GLY A 166 -0.07 2.16 -70.13
C GLY A 166 0.48 1.69 -71.48
N ALA A 167 1.03 0.46 -71.54
CA ALA A 167 1.51 -0.14 -72.79
C ALA A 167 0.37 -0.36 -73.79
N THR A 168 -0.78 -0.80 -73.30
CA THR A 168 -1.99 -1.01 -74.12
C THR A 168 -2.50 0.31 -74.69
N ALA A 169 -2.56 1.36 -73.86
CA ALA A 169 -2.96 2.70 -74.29
C ALA A 169 -2.03 3.26 -75.38
N ALA A 170 -0.71 3.09 -75.22
CA ALA A 170 0.26 3.48 -76.24
C ALA A 170 0.07 2.71 -77.56
N SER A 171 -0.23 1.41 -77.50
CA SER A 171 -0.52 0.61 -78.70
C SER A 171 -1.82 1.02 -79.39
N LEU A 172 -2.88 1.34 -78.62
CA LEU A 172 -4.11 1.90 -79.19
C LEU A 172 -3.88 3.26 -79.85
N GLU A 173 -3.05 4.12 -79.26
CA GLU A 173 -2.67 5.41 -79.84
C GLU A 173 -1.95 5.22 -81.19
N GLU A 174 -1.01 4.28 -81.26
CA GLU A 174 -0.30 3.93 -82.49
C GLU A 174 -1.27 3.43 -83.58
N GLN A 175 -2.20 2.54 -83.23
CA GLN A 175 -3.22 2.04 -84.16
C GLN A 175 -4.17 3.14 -84.64
N ALA A 176 -4.58 4.05 -83.75
CA ALA A 176 -5.42 5.19 -84.11
C ALA A 176 -4.67 6.16 -85.05
N SER A 177 -3.38 6.42 -84.80
CA SER A 177 -2.53 7.23 -85.67
C SER A 177 -2.38 6.61 -87.06
N LEU A 178 -2.18 5.29 -87.13
CA LEU A 178 -2.18 4.55 -88.39
C LEU A 178 -3.50 4.69 -89.16
N LEU A 179 -4.65 4.54 -88.49
CA LEU A 179 -5.97 4.71 -89.11
C LEU A 179 -6.18 6.14 -89.63
N ILE A 180 -5.79 7.16 -88.87
CA ILE A 180 -5.86 8.57 -89.30
C ILE A 180 -5.01 8.79 -90.56
N ASN A 181 -3.79 8.25 -90.59
CA ASN A 181 -2.92 8.32 -91.76
C ASN A 181 -3.56 7.65 -92.99
N VAL A 182 -4.15 6.45 -92.84
CA VAL A 182 -4.85 5.75 -93.94
C VAL A 182 -6.04 6.55 -94.46
N VAL A 183 -6.87 7.13 -93.59
CA VAL A 183 -8.03 7.95 -93.99
C VAL A 183 -7.59 9.24 -94.70
N SER A 184 -6.42 9.80 -94.36
CA SER A 184 -5.91 11.01 -95.01
C SER A 184 -5.59 10.81 -96.50
N ILE A 185 -5.19 9.59 -96.90
CA ILE A 185 -4.99 9.21 -98.31
C ILE A 185 -6.32 9.24 -99.09
N PHE A 186 -7.43 8.82 -98.46
CA PHE A 186 -8.74 8.77 -99.10
C PHE A 186 -9.43 10.15 -99.23
N ARG A 187 -8.95 11.18 -98.51
CA ARG A 187 -9.54 12.54 -98.54
C ARG A 187 -9.14 13.41 -99.74
N ILE A 188 -8.55 12.84 -100.79
CA ILE A 188 -8.17 13.60 -102.01
C ILE A 188 -9.27 13.57 -103.11
N SER A 189 -10.42 12.93 -102.89
CA SER A 189 -11.46 12.79 -103.94
C SER A 189 -12.75 13.62 -103.76
N GLN A 190 -12.84 14.51 -102.76
CA GLN A 190 -14.07 15.29 -102.50
C GLN A 190 -13.97 16.80 -102.82
N THR A 191 -13.23 17.15 -103.89
CA THR A 191 -13.18 18.54 -104.40
C THR A 191 -13.43 18.65 -105.91
N LEU A 192 -13.86 17.61 -106.63
CA LEU A 192 -14.14 17.77 -108.06
C LEU A 192 -15.14 16.75 -108.64
N ALA A 193 -16.46 16.96 -108.44
CA ALA A 193 -17.48 16.51 -109.39
C ALA A 193 -18.87 17.13 -109.11
N ALA A 194 -19.23 18.10 -109.95
CA ALA A 194 -20.58 18.44 -110.44
C ALA A 194 -21.68 18.78 -109.40
N GLY A 195 -22.24 19.99 -109.32
CA GLY A 195 -22.41 20.99 -110.38
C GLY A 195 -23.66 20.70 -111.22
N GLY A 196 -24.80 21.23 -110.75
CA GLY A 196 -25.91 21.70 -111.59
C GLY A 196 -27.09 20.76 -111.82
N VAL A 197 -28.25 21.08 -111.21
CA VAL A 197 -29.48 21.40 -111.96
C VAL A 197 -30.27 22.47 -111.17
N GLN A 198 -30.55 23.56 -111.88
CA GLN A 198 -31.27 24.76 -111.48
C GLN A 198 -32.79 24.58 -111.61
N ASN A 199 -33.53 25.28 -110.76
CA ASN A 199 -34.84 25.94 -111.00
C ASN A 199 -36.13 25.08 -111.01
N VAL A 200 -37.11 25.45 -110.18
CA VAL A 200 -38.36 26.15 -110.61
C VAL A 200 -39.05 26.77 -109.37
N LEU A 201 -39.52 28.00 -109.58
CA LEU A 201 -40.23 28.93 -108.70
C LEU A 201 -41.66 28.46 -108.34
N ALA A 202 -42.12 28.67 -107.11
CA ALA A 202 -43.51 29.05 -106.81
C ALA A 202 -43.65 29.57 -105.36
N GLN A 203 -44.49 30.59 -105.24
CA GLN A 203 -44.67 31.51 -104.11
C GLN A 203 -45.57 30.99 -102.99
N GLY A 204 -45.53 31.71 -101.85
CA GLY A 204 -46.65 31.92 -100.91
C GLY A 204 -46.56 31.08 -99.64
N GLY A 205 -46.68 31.60 -98.42
CA GLY A 205 -47.04 32.93 -97.96
C GLY A 205 -47.41 32.83 -96.48
N ARG A 206 -47.18 33.94 -95.76
CA ARG A 206 -47.41 34.24 -94.33
C ARG A 206 -46.34 33.77 -93.36
#